data_AF-A0A8T2ZXK2-F1
#
_entry.id   AF-A0A8T2ZXK2-F1
#
_cell.length_a   1.000
_cell.length_b   1.000
_cell.length_c   1.000
_cell.angle_alpha   90.00
_cell.angle_beta   90.00
_cell.angle_gamma   90.00
#
_symmetry.space_group_name_H-M   'P 1'
#
loop_
_entity.id
_entity.type
_entity.pdbx_description
1 polymer ?
#
loop_
_entity_poly.entity_id
_entity_poly.type
_entity_poly.pdbx_seq_one_letter_code
_entity_poly.pdbx_strand_id
1 'polypeptide(L)'
;MYRFQRLTLTTKTLHRHHNHCFFSQAAAAIIEEPPSIQTTLLDGLPEPGPLETIFAIPRSDSGKNVSAKERKAGRVPSIVFEQEDGHHGGNKRLISVKKNRIRNLVNELGRPFFLSKLFELDVRPQFESDEVIEKVRVLPKAVHLHAGTDEPLNVTFIRAPSHALLKVDIPLVFRGEDISPGLRKG
;
A
#
# COMPACT_ATOMS: atom_id res chain seq x y z
N MET A 1 -62.99 -8.64 -55.51
CA MET A 1 -62.21 -8.14 -56.67
C MET A 1 -60.73 -8.29 -56.36
N TYR A 2 -60.02 -8.97 -57.27
CA TYR A 2 -58.58 -9.20 -57.29
C TYR A 2 -57.74 -7.90 -57.29
N ARG A 3 -56.49 -7.94 -56.80
CA ARG A 3 -55.27 -7.96 -57.66
C ARG A 3 -53.98 -8.02 -56.84
N PHE A 4 -53.15 -8.99 -57.21
CA PHE A 4 -51.76 -9.23 -56.84
C PHE A 4 -50.83 -8.05 -57.17
N GLN A 5 -49.76 -7.89 -56.39
CA GLN A 5 -48.42 -7.65 -56.91
C GLN A 5 -47.35 -8.27 -55.99
N ARG A 6 -46.32 -8.80 -56.65
CA ARG A 6 -45.27 -9.71 -56.15
C ARG A 6 -43.96 -8.94 -56.16
N LEU A 7 -43.20 -8.96 -55.06
CA LEU A 7 -41.83 -8.47 -55.03
C LEU A 7 -40.95 -9.53 -54.36
N THR A 8 -40.02 -10.06 -55.15
CA THR A 8 -39.04 -11.09 -54.79
C THR A 8 -37.77 -10.42 -54.29
N LEU A 9 -37.23 -10.85 -53.15
CA LEU A 9 -35.86 -10.53 -52.73
C LEU A 9 -35.10 -11.82 -52.45
N THR A 10 -33.88 -11.84 -52.99
CA THR A 10 -33.01 -12.99 -53.20
C THR A 10 -32.22 -13.37 -51.94
N THR A 11 -32.11 -14.67 -51.69
CA THR A 11 -31.38 -15.27 -50.58
C THR A 11 -29.89 -15.38 -50.90
N LYS A 12 -29.01 -14.90 -50.01
CA LYS A 12 -27.56 -15.13 -50.11
C LYS A 12 -27.19 -16.38 -49.30
N THR A 13 -26.60 -17.37 -49.97
CA THR A 13 -26.15 -18.65 -49.43
C THR A 13 -24.75 -18.52 -48.81
N LEU A 14 -24.63 -18.88 -47.53
CA LEU A 14 -23.35 -19.00 -46.81
C LEU A 14 -22.73 -20.37 -47.09
N HIS A 15 -21.61 -20.39 -47.80
CA HIS A 15 -20.81 -21.59 -48.06
C HIS A 15 -20.10 -22.02 -46.78
N ARG A 16 -20.43 -23.23 -46.31
CA ARG A 16 -19.84 -23.89 -45.14
C ARG A 16 -18.66 -24.73 -45.63
N HIS A 17 -17.44 -24.18 -45.56
CA HIS A 17 -16.25 -24.98 -45.83
C HIS A 17 -15.97 -25.92 -44.66
N HIS A 18 -15.87 -27.19 -45.00
CA HIS A 18 -15.60 -28.32 -44.11
C HIS A 18 -14.09 -28.51 -44.04
N ASN A 19 -13.46 -28.19 -42.91
CA ASN A 19 -12.06 -28.56 -42.66
C ASN A 19 -12.05 -29.70 -41.64
N HIS A 20 -11.87 -30.92 -42.16
CA HIS A 20 -11.40 -32.06 -41.39
C HIS A 20 -9.95 -31.80 -40.96
N CYS A 21 -9.75 -31.37 -39.72
CA CYS A 21 -8.43 -31.45 -39.09
C CYS A 21 -8.36 -32.77 -38.31
N PHE A 22 -7.44 -33.62 -38.74
CA PHE A 22 -7.05 -34.86 -38.09
C PHE A 22 -6.66 -34.59 -36.63
N PHE A 23 -7.35 -35.23 -35.69
CA PHE A 23 -6.88 -35.33 -34.31
C PHE A 23 -5.70 -36.31 -34.26
N SER A 24 -4.48 -35.77 -34.29
CA SER A 24 -3.29 -36.52 -33.87
C SER A 24 -3.14 -36.45 -32.36
N GLN A 25 -2.90 -37.59 -31.76
CA GLN A 25 -2.84 -37.82 -30.32
C GLN A 25 -1.66 -37.10 -29.66
N ALA A 26 -1.93 -36.62 -28.44
CA ALA A 26 -1.01 -36.54 -27.30
C ALA A 26 0.36 -35.88 -27.51
N ALA A 27 0.46 -34.61 -27.11
CA ALA A 27 1.65 -34.10 -26.47
C ALA A 27 1.19 -33.43 -25.17
N ALA A 28 1.38 -34.12 -24.04
CA ALA A 28 1.31 -33.48 -22.74
C ALA A 28 2.40 -32.42 -22.71
N ALA A 29 2.04 -31.16 -22.88
CA ALA A 29 2.96 -30.06 -22.66
C ALA A 29 3.39 -30.12 -21.20
N ILE A 30 4.64 -30.52 -20.98
CA ILE A 30 5.35 -30.24 -19.74
C ILE A 30 5.17 -28.74 -19.54
N ILE A 31 4.45 -28.36 -18.49
CA ILE A 31 4.48 -26.99 -18.00
C ILE A 31 5.91 -26.83 -17.51
N GLU A 32 6.77 -26.29 -18.37
CA GLU A 32 8.05 -25.75 -17.94
C GLU A 32 7.66 -24.64 -16.96
N GLU A 33 7.80 -24.92 -15.67
CA GLU A 33 7.77 -23.86 -14.67
C GLU A 33 8.78 -22.82 -15.15
N PRO A 34 8.37 -21.53 -15.27
CA PRO A 34 9.29 -20.49 -15.68
C PRO A 34 10.51 -20.62 -14.78
N PRO A 35 11.74 -20.59 -15.34
CA PRO A 35 12.94 -20.84 -14.57
C PRO A 35 12.85 -19.97 -13.34
N SER A 36 12.77 -20.62 -12.16
CA SER A 36 12.73 -19.95 -10.88
C SER A 36 13.82 -18.90 -10.96
N ILE A 37 13.42 -17.62 -11.06
CA ILE A 37 14.38 -16.54 -11.02
C ILE A 37 14.95 -16.71 -9.63
N GLN A 38 16.12 -17.31 -9.56
CA GLN A 38 16.92 -17.28 -8.36
C GLN A 38 17.21 -15.81 -8.22
N THR A 39 16.36 -15.11 -7.47
CA THR A 39 16.68 -13.81 -6.94
C THR A 39 17.90 -14.09 -6.08
N THR A 40 19.09 -14.03 -6.67
CA THR A 40 20.31 -13.78 -5.93
C THR A 40 20.02 -12.46 -5.22
N LEU A 41 19.52 -12.60 -4.00
CA LEU A 41 19.20 -11.51 -3.10
C LEU A 41 20.46 -10.65 -3.10
N LEU A 42 20.39 -9.44 -3.66
CA LEU A 42 21.54 -8.54 -3.62
C LEU A 42 21.95 -8.42 -2.14
N ASP A 43 23.23 -8.68 -1.85
CA ASP A 43 23.78 -8.60 -0.50
C ASP A 43 23.41 -7.23 0.12
N GLY A 44 22.71 -7.27 1.26
CA GLY A 44 22.35 -6.07 2.02
C GLY A 44 20.95 -5.48 1.78
N LEU A 45 20.05 -6.15 1.07
CA LEU A 45 18.61 -5.85 1.18
C LEU A 45 18.12 -6.26 2.58
N PRO A 46 17.39 -5.40 3.32
CA PRO A 46 16.83 -5.78 4.60
C PRO A 46 15.84 -6.92 4.39
N GLU A 47 16.12 -8.07 4.99
CA GLU A 47 15.16 -9.17 5.10
C GLU A 47 13.85 -8.64 5.70
N PRO A 48 12.67 -9.12 5.25
CA PRO A 48 11.40 -8.72 5.82
C PRO A 48 11.34 -9.18 7.29
N GLY A 49 11.79 -8.30 8.19
CA GLY A 49 11.78 -8.52 9.62
C GLY A 49 10.37 -8.45 10.23
N PRO A 50 10.23 -8.76 11.52
CA PRO A 50 8.96 -8.58 12.24
C PRO A 50 8.46 -7.15 12.11
N LEU A 51 7.15 -7.00 11.95
CA LEU A 51 6.51 -5.68 11.88
C LEU A 51 6.74 -4.94 13.20
N GLU A 52 7.14 -3.69 13.09
CA GLU A 52 7.41 -2.89 14.27
C GLU A 52 6.10 -2.35 14.85
N THR A 53 5.93 -2.51 16.17
CA THR A 53 4.70 -2.10 16.85
C THR A 53 4.72 -0.62 17.26
N ILE A 54 3.60 0.05 17.05
CA ILE A 54 3.31 1.43 17.44
C ILE A 54 2.11 1.40 18.39
N PHE A 55 2.31 1.89 19.62
CA PHE A 55 1.22 2.02 20.58
C PHE A 55 0.42 3.29 20.33
N ALA A 56 -0.90 3.18 20.39
CA ALA A 56 -1.84 4.27 20.19
C ALA A 56 -2.96 4.26 21.23
N ILE A 57 -3.51 5.44 21.50
CA ILE A 57 -4.69 5.64 22.36
C ILE A 57 -5.83 6.21 21.50
N PRO A 58 -7.07 5.71 21.59
CA PRO A 58 -8.20 6.29 20.86
C PRO A 58 -8.53 7.70 21.39
N ARG A 59 -8.94 8.59 20.49
CA ARG A 59 -9.37 9.94 20.84
C ARG A 59 -10.86 10.13 20.54
N SER A 60 -11.55 10.91 21.37
CA SER A 60 -12.92 11.35 21.11
C SER A 60 -13.00 12.42 20.01
N ASP A 61 -12.20 13.49 20.16
CA ASP A 61 -12.39 14.73 19.42
C ASP A 61 -11.25 15.05 18.45
N SER A 62 -11.56 15.83 17.42
CA SER A 62 -10.59 16.40 16.48
C SER A 62 -10.53 17.92 16.60
N GLY A 63 -9.56 18.55 15.93
CA GLY A 63 -9.45 20.01 15.86
C GLY A 63 -8.16 20.59 16.46
N LYS A 64 -7.99 21.92 16.30
CA LYS A 64 -6.75 22.64 16.61
C LYS A 64 -6.39 22.57 18.09
N ASN A 65 -7.33 22.90 18.98
CA ASN A 65 -7.10 22.97 20.42
C ASN A 65 -6.79 21.60 21.02
N VAL A 66 -7.55 20.57 20.64
CA VAL A 66 -7.30 19.18 21.08
C VAL A 66 -5.92 18.72 20.62
N SER A 67 -5.57 18.97 19.36
CA SER A 67 -4.25 18.62 18.82
C SER A 67 -3.11 19.35 19.53
N ALA A 68 -3.29 20.62 19.90
CA ALA A 68 -2.29 21.36 20.67
C ALA A 68 -2.11 20.79 22.10
N LYS A 69 -3.20 20.42 22.77
CA LYS A 69 -3.16 19.76 24.09
C LYS A 69 -2.40 18.43 24.03
N GLU A 70 -2.65 17.62 23.01
CA GLU A 70 -1.96 16.34 22.81
C GLU A 70 -0.45 16.52 22.61
N ARG A 71 -0.04 17.49 21.79
CA ARG A 71 1.39 17.81 21.60
C ARG A 71 2.04 18.31 22.87
N LYS A 72 1.35 19.14 23.65
CA LYS A 72 1.83 19.59 24.98
C LYS A 72 2.00 18.42 25.94
N ALA A 73 1.17 17.39 25.82
CA ALA A 73 1.26 16.15 26.59
C ALA A 73 2.28 15.13 26.02
N GLY A 74 3.10 15.51 25.04
CA GLY A 74 4.12 14.63 24.45
C GLY A 74 3.56 13.55 23.50
N ARG A 75 2.34 13.75 22.99
CA ARG A 75 1.67 12.85 22.05
C ARG A 75 1.52 13.50 20.67
N VAL A 76 1.42 12.67 19.66
CA VAL A 76 1.20 13.10 18.28
C VAL A 76 -0.25 12.76 17.93
N PRO A 77 -1.07 13.76 17.56
CA PRO A 77 -2.40 13.50 17.03
C PRO A 77 -2.26 12.77 15.70
N SER A 78 -2.99 11.67 15.53
CA SER A 78 -2.91 10.81 14.36
C SER A 78 -4.30 10.31 13.93
N ILE A 79 -4.39 9.86 12.68
CA ILE A 79 -5.64 9.36 12.09
C ILE A 79 -5.36 8.02 11.41
N VAL A 80 -6.26 7.06 11.57
CA VAL A 80 -6.27 5.81 10.80
C VAL A 80 -7.49 5.82 9.89
N PHE A 81 -7.24 5.67 8.59
CA PHE A 81 -8.30 5.46 7.60
C PHE A 81 -8.56 3.97 7.40
N GLU A 82 -9.84 3.57 7.41
CA GLU A 82 -10.24 2.17 7.24
C GLU A 82 -10.23 1.69 5.78
N GLN A 83 -10.42 2.59 4.82
CA GLN A 83 -10.60 2.23 3.41
C GLN A 83 -9.30 2.28 2.61
N GLU A 84 -9.16 1.32 1.71
CA GLU A 84 -7.99 1.09 0.83
C GLU A 84 -7.65 2.31 -0.05
N ASP A 85 -8.67 3.06 -0.50
CA ASP A 85 -8.46 4.18 -1.42
C ASP A 85 -7.90 5.45 -0.76
N GLY A 86 -7.90 5.56 0.57
CA GLY A 86 -7.24 6.67 1.30
C GLY A 86 -7.56 8.11 0.88
N HIS A 87 -8.55 8.36 0.01
CA HIS A 87 -8.80 9.65 -0.65
C HIS A 87 -10.26 10.12 -0.57
N HIS A 88 -11.22 9.25 -0.19
CA HIS A 88 -12.63 9.59 -0.09
C HIS A 88 -13.23 9.13 1.24
N GLY A 89 -13.58 10.08 2.12
CA GLY A 89 -14.77 10.09 2.99
C GLY A 89 -15.13 8.87 3.87
N GLY A 90 -14.28 7.87 4.03
CA GLY A 90 -14.57 6.69 4.85
C GLY A 90 -14.44 6.93 6.35
N ASN A 91 -14.92 5.95 7.13
CA ASN A 91 -14.76 5.87 8.58
C ASN A 91 -13.29 6.13 8.96
N LYS A 92 -13.08 7.18 9.75
CA LYS A 92 -11.76 7.57 10.25
C LYS A 92 -11.71 7.36 11.74
N ARG A 93 -10.68 6.68 12.22
CA ARG A 93 -10.42 6.51 13.65
C ARG A 93 -9.39 7.54 14.10
N LEU A 94 -9.76 8.35 15.08
CA LEU A 94 -8.86 9.32 15.69
C LEU A 94 -8.04 8.62 16.77
N ILE A 95 -6.72 8.76 16.70
CA ILE A 95 -5.79 8.14 17.63
C ILE A 95 -4.70 9.13 18.05
N SER A 96 -4.07 8.87 19.19
CA SER A 96 -2.89 9.58 19.66
C SER A 96 -1.74 8.60 19.84
N VAL A 97 -0.57 8.94 19.31
CA VAL A 97 0.64 8.09 19.37
C VAL A 97 1.70 8.79 20.22
N LYS A 98 2.62 8.05 20.85
CA LYS A 98 3.75 8.65 21.58
C LYS A 98 4.68 9.41 20.63
N LYS A 99 5.02 10.67 20.95
CA LYS A 99 5.91 11.51 20.13
C LYS A 99 7.29 10.89 19.92
N ASN A 100 7.90 10.42 20.99
CA ASN A 100 9.26 9.87 20.94
C ASN A 100 9.33 8.64 20.03
N ARG A 101 8.29 7.80 20.03
CA ARG A 101 8.24 6.61 19.16
C ARG A 101 8.27 7.00 17.68
N ILE A 102 7.38 7.89 17.26
CA ILE A 102 7.35 8.37 15.86
C ILE A 102 8.64 9.08 15.48
N ARG A 103 9.18 9.93 16.36
CA ARG A 103 10.43 10.64 16.09
C ARG A 103 11.59 9.67 15.86
N ASN A 104 11.72 8.65 16.72
CA ASN A 104 12.79 7.66 16.59
C ASN A 104 12.65 6.87 15.28
N LEU A 105 11.44 6.42 14.94
CA LEU A 105 11.15 5.71 13.69
C LEU A 105 11.54 6.53 12.45
N VAL A 106 11.15 7.80 12.42
CA VAL A 106 11.44 8.69 11.30
C VAL A 106 12.94 9.01 11.22
N ASN A 107 13.64 9.10 12.34
CA ASN A 107 15.09 9.34 12.37
C ASN A 107 15.90 8.10 11.96
N GLU A 108 15.48 6.91 12.40
CA GLU A 108 16.16 5.65 12.11
C GLU A 108 15.97 5.23 10.65
N LEU A 109 14.73 5.28 10.15
CA LEU A 109 14.40 4.86 8.80
C LEU A 109 14.60 5.99 7.77
N GLY A 110 14.48 7.24 8.19
CA GLY A 110 14.28 8.37 7.29
C GLY A 110 12.81 8.53 6.86
N ARG A 111 12.43 9.74 6.46
CA ARG A 111 11.05 10.07 6.04
C ARG A 111 10.50 9.15 4.93
N PRO A 112 11.19 8.91 3.80
CA PRO A 112 10.57 8.16 2.70
C PRO A 112 10.40 6.68 3.04
N PHE A 113 11.38 6.06 3.71
CA PHE A 113 11.28 4.65 4.13
C PHE A 113 10.23 4.45 5.23
N PHE A 114 10.06 5.44 6.12
CA PHE A 114 8.97 5.40 7.10
C PHE A 114 7.59 5.34 6.42
N LEU A 115 7.39 6.04 5.30
CA LEU A 115 6.13 6.03 4.56
C LEU A 115 5.91 4.75 3.74
N SER A 116 6.98 4.06 3.35
CA SER A 116 6.89 2.82 2.56
C SER A 116 6.88 1.53 3.40
N LYS A 117 7.11 1.61 4.72
CA LYS A 117 7.20 0.45 5.61
C LYS A 117 5.86 0.19 6.33
N LEU A 118 5.52 -1.09 6.49
CA LEU A 118 4.35 -1.52 7.27
C LEU A 118 4.66 -1.56 8.77
N PHE A 119 3.67 -1.20 9.57
CA PHE A 119 3.74 -1.23 11.03
C PHE A 119 2.51 -1.93 11.62
N GLU A 120 2.67 -2.46 12.83
CA GLU A 120 1.55 -2.90 13.65
C GLU A 120 1.12 -1.78 14.59
N LEU A 121 -0.17 -1.47 14.60
CA LEU A 121 -0.77 -0.47 15.46
C LEU A 121 -1.55 -1.16 16.57
N ASP A 122 -1.07 -1.02 17.81
CA ASP A 122 -1.71 -1.52 19.02
C ASP A 122 -2.50 -0.38 19.68
N VAL A 123 -3.82 -0.41 19.54
CA VAL A 123 -4.73 0.58 20.14
C VAL A 123 -5.11 0.11 21.55
N ARG A 124 -4.80 0.92 22.55
CA ARG A 124 -5.01 0.65 23.99
C ARG A 124 -5.79 1.79 24.64
N PRO A 125 -6.53 1.57 25.74
CA PRO A 125 -7.22 2.67 26.43
C PRO A 125 -6.23 3.67 27.03
N GLN A 126 -5.08 3.20 27.51
CA GLN A 126 -3.98 4.01 28.02
C GLN A 126 -2.64 3.37 27.62
N PHE A 127 -1.54 4.15 27.58
CA PHE A 127 -0.24 3.62 27.16
C PHE A 127 0.39 2.61 28.13
N GLU A 128 -0.04 2.61 29.38
CA GLU A 128 0.49 1.75 30.46
C GLU A 128 -0.42 0.53 30.71
N SER A 129 -1.56 0.44 30.05
CA SER A 129 -2.45 -0.71 30.20
C SER A 129 -1.96 -1.89 29.35
N ASP A 130 -2.17 -3.10 29.87
CA ASP A 130 -1.96 -4.35 29.13
C ASP A 130 -3.15 -4.73 28.24
N GLU A 131 -4.29 -4.09 28.44
CA GLU A 131 -5.47 -4.30 27.61
C GLU A 131 -5.28 -3.70 26.21
N VAL A 132 -5.57 -4.53 25.20
CA VAL A 132 -5.53 -4.14 23.79
C VAL A 132 -6.93 -4.12 23.23
N ILE A 133 -7.37 -2.95 22.77
CA ILE A 133 -8.68 -2.74 22.16
C ILE A 133 -8.67 -3.27 20.72
N GLU A 134 -7.64 -2.94 19.97
CA GLU A 134 -7.51 -3.34 18.56
C GLU A 134 -6.04 -3.47 18.16
N LYS A 135 -5.72 -4.50 17.38
CA LYS A 135 -4.44 -4.63 16.69
C LYS A 135 -4.66 -4.55 15.19
N VAL A 136 -3.98 -3.63 14.53
CA VAL A 136 -4.20 -3.32 13.12
C VAL A 136 -2.89 -3.17 12.38
N ARG A 137 -2.75 -3.80 11.21
CA ARG A 137 -1.66 -3.52 10.29
C ARG A 137 -1.91 -2.21 9.56
N VAL A 138 -0.94 -1.30 9.60
CA VAL A 138 -1.08 0.05 9.04
C VAL A 138 0.13 0.44 8.19
N LEU A 139 -0.15 1.26 7.17
CA LEU A 139 0.84 1.93 6.35
C LEU A 139 0.80 3.43 6.62
N PRO A 140 1.92 4.09 6.95
CA PRO A 140 1.95 5.54 7.08
C PRO A 140 1.79 6.22 5.72
N LYS A 141 0.74 7.03 5.57
CA LYS A 141 0.49 7.80 4.34
C LYS A 141 1.30 9.10 4.31
N ALA A 142 1.32 9.80 5.44
CA ALA A 142 1.95 11.12 5.54
C ALA A 142 2.41 11.40 6.96
N VAL A 143 3.57 12.05 7.09
CA VAL A 143 4.09 12.57 8.35
C VAL A 143 4.39 14.06 8.19
N HIS A 144 3.82 14.89 9.06
CA HIS A 144 4.11 16.31 9.09
C HIS A 144 5.10 16.56 10.23
N LEU A 145 6.28 17.07 9.90
CA LEU A 145 7.28 17.49 10.87
C LEU A 145 7.31 19.01 11.01
N HIS A 146 7.71 19.48 12.18
CA HIS A 146 7.97 20.89 12.44
C HIS A 146 9.25 21.32 11.72
N ALA A 147 9.20 22.43 10.96
CA ALA A 147 10.27 22.83 10.04
C ALA A 147 11.63 23.10 10.71
N GLY A 148 11.65 23.54 11.98
CA GLY A 148 12.90 23.86 12.69
C GLY A 148 13.38 22.80 13.68
N THR A 149 12.49 21.94 14.19
CA THR A 149 12.82 21.00 15.28
C THR A 149 12.71 19.54 14.86
N ASP A 150 12.21 19.29 13.65
CA ASP A 150 11.84 17.97 13.12
C ASP A 150 10.96 17.15 14.09
N GLU A 151 10.16 17.85 14.91
CA GLU A 151 9.20 17.19 15.79
C GLU A 151 7.95 16.78 14.99
N PRO A 152 7.47 15.53 15.15
CA PRO A 152 6.25 15.10 14.47
C PRO A 152 5.03 15.85 15.01
N LEU A 153 4.35 16.55 14.11
CA LEU A 153 3.14 17.32 14.40
C LEU A 153 1.87 16.50 14.15
N ASN A 154 1.88 15.64 13.14
CA ASN A 154 0.76 14.78 12.76
C ASN A 154 1.28 13.56 11.98
N VAL A 155 0.66 12.40 12.16
CA VAL A 155 0.87 11.22 11.32
C VAL A 155 -0.46 10.67 10.84
N THR A 156 -0.53 10.38 9.56
CA THR A 156 -1.69 9.76 8.92
C THR A 156 -1.36 8.33 8.55
N PHE A 157 -2.24 7.40 8.92
CA PHE A 157 -2.12 5.98 8.63
C PHE A 157 -3.30 5.52 7.78
N ILE A 158 -3.07 4.52 6.93
CA ILE A 158 -4.08 3.75 6.23
C ILE A 158 -4.02 2.31 6.74
N ARG A 159 -5.16 1.67 6.95
CA ARG A 159 -5.24 0.24 7.26
C ARG A 159 -4.75 -0.58 6.07
N ALA A 160 -3.85 -1.52 6.33
CA ALA A 160 -3.22 -2.37 5.32
C ALA A 160 -3.55 -3.85 5.61
N PRO A 161 -4.78 -4.32 5.35
CA PRO A 161 -5.08 -5.74 5.45
C PRO A 161 -4.31 -6.51 4.37
N SER A 162 -4.09 -7.81 4.57
CA SER A 162 -3.25 -8.63 3.68
C SER A 162 -3.73 -8.71 2.24
N HIS A 163 -5.01 -8.43 1.97
CA HIS A 163 -5.63 -8.50 0.65
C HIS A 163 -5.80 -7.13 -0.02
N ALA A 164 -5.53 -6.03 0.70
CA ALA A 164 -5.72 -4.69 0.14
C ALA A 164 -4.65 -4.35 -0.88
N LEU A 165 -5.07 -3.66 -1.94
CA LEU A 165 -4.16 -3.03 -2.88
C LEU A 165 -3.94 -1.57 -2.47
N LEU A 166 -2.71 -1.25 -2.05
CA LEU A 166 -2.34 0.10 -1.63
C LEU A 166 -1.35 0.70 -2.62
N LYS A 167 -1.59 1.96 -3.00
CA LYS A 167 -0.61 2.75 -3.73
C LYS A 167 0.42 3.31 -2.75
N VAL A 168 1.68 2.91 -2.92
CA VAL A 168 2.79 3.29 -2.04
C VAL A 168 3.92 3.86 -2.87
N ASP A 169 4.48 4.98 -2.44
CA ASP A 169 5.68 5.55 -3.03
C ASP A 169 6.91 4.89 -2.39
N ILE A 170 7.70 4.17 -3.21
CA ILE A 170 8.89 3.45 -2.75
C ILE A 170 10.14 4.28 -3.06
N PRO A 171 10.98 4.62 -2.07
CA PRO A 171 12.24 5.31 -2.35
C PRO A 171 13.20 4.43 -3.15
N LEU A 172 13.85 5.05 -4.13
CA LEU A 172 14.92 4.43 -4.91
C LEU A 172 16.28 4.74 -4.28
N VAL A 173 17.13 3.73 -4.14
CA VAL A 173 18.52 3.87 -3.69
C VAL A 173 19.41 3.45 -4.84
N PHE A 174 20.20 4.39 -5.35
CA PHE A 174 21.20 4.11 -6.38
C PHE A 174 22.46 3.54 -5.72
N ARG A 175 23.03 2.50 -6.34
CA ARG A 175 24.28 1.85 -5.93
C ARG A 175 25.22 1.82 -7.15
N GLY A 176 26.53 1.84 -6.90
CA GLY A 176 27.53 1.80 -7.96
C GLY A 176 27.71 3.13 -8.72
N GLU A 177 27.32 4.25 -8.11
CA GLU A 177 27.56 5.59 -8.70
C GLU A 177 29.07 5.88 -8.84
N ASP A 178 29.88 5.35 -7.93
CA ASP A 178 31.33 5.45 -7.89
C ASP A 178 32.03 4.73 -9.05
N ILE A 179 31.46 3.62 -9.53
CA ILE A 179 32.00 2.85 -10.67
C ILE A 179 31.37 3.26 -12.00
N SER A 180 30.37 4.14 -12.01
CA SER A 180 29.66 4.54 -13.22
C SER A 180 30.58 5.36 -14.14
N PRO A 181 30.94 4.84 -15.34
CA PRO A 181 31.83 5.56 -16.26
C PRO A 181 31.19 6.83 -16.82
N GLY A 182 29.85 6.92 -16.81
CA GLY A 182 29.12 8.13 -17.19
C GLY A 182 29.29 9.24 -16.15
N LEU A 183 28.96 8.95 -14.89
CA LEU A 183 29.06 9.93 -13.79
C LEU A 183 30.50 10.38 -13.54
N ARG A 184 31.49 9.48 -13.73
CA ARG A 184 32.91 9.82 -13.58
C ARG A 184 33.43 10.80 -14.63
N LYS A 185 32.79 10.87 -15.81
CA LYS A 185 33.22 11.77 -16.88
C LYS A 185 32.67 13.19 -16.74
N GLY A 186 31.63 13.39 -15.92
CA GLY A 186 30.93 14.67 -15.75
C GLY A 186 29.64 14.69 -16.55
#